data_AF-A0A7U9S719-F1
#
_entry.id   AF-A0A7U9S719-F1
#
_cell.length_a   1.000
_cell.length_b   1.000
_cell.length_c   1.000
_cell.angle_alpha   90.00
_cell.angle_beta   90.00
_cell.angle_gamma   90.00
#
_symmetry.space_group_name_H-M   'P 1'
#
loop_
_entity.id
_entity.type
_entity.pdbx_description
1 polymer ?
#
loop_
_entity_poly.entity_id
_entity_poly.type
_entity_poly.pdbx_seq_one_letter_code
_entity_poly.pdbx_strand_id
1 'polypeptide(L)'
;MECVIQFLDNAHQRELRLLAQRRSEKYEDTIEQYKKLFLVQLQYLKKDCGNKECAYSQACKIIKNEIYAQPKAQIEEFFNEIKNIYLLWIDSGVKDAFDKLDNLLERYKINSFKAEISSSDIFFKGRVSEEYLTRWDMFHIPFNKRHLIGNQRYSLTGQPIVYMGKSVVDLVEELGGERT
;
A
#
# COMPACT_ATOMS: atom_id res chain seq x y z
N MET A 1 -4.61 -19.98 8.46
CA MET A 1 -3.51 -19.05 8.82
C MET A 1 -2.79 -19.63 10.01
N GLU A 2 -1.54 -20.01 9.80
CA GLU A 2 -0.79 -20.80 10.78
C GLU A 2 0.16 -19.92 11.60
N CYS A 3 0.55 -18.74 11.12
CA CYS A 3 1.47 -17.87 11.84
C CYS A 3 1.27 -16.36 11.57
N VAL A 4 1.90 -15.53 12.40
CA VAL A 4 1.81 -14.06 12.34
C VAL A 4 2.43 -13.47 11.07
N ILE A 5 3.45 -14.13 10.51
CA ILE A 5 4.09 -13.67 9.27
C ILE A 5 3.16 -13.87 8.08
N GLN A 6 2.50 -15.03 7.98
CA GLN A 6 1.46 -15.26 6.96
C GLN A 6 0.30 -14.28 7.11
N PHE A 7 -0.04 -13.91 8.34
CA PHE A 7 -1.04 -12.87 8.56
C PHE A 7 -0.56 -11.53 8.00
N LEU A 8 0.63 -11.06 8.35
CA LEU A 8 1.16 -9.76 7.90
C LEU A 8 1.60 -9.73 6.43
N ASP A 9 1.61 -10.88 5.75
CA ASP A 9 2.01 -10.98 4.35
C ASP A 9 1.14 -10.09 3.44
N ASN A 10 1.77 -9.55 2.39
CA ASN A 10 1.14 -8.62 1.46
C ASN A 10 -0.05 -9.25 0.72
N ALA A 11 0.03 -10.53 0.32
CA ALA A 11 -1.05 -11.20 -0.38
C ALA A 11 -2.25 -11.39 0.56
N HIS A 12 -2.00 -11.88 1.78
CA HIS A 12 -3.05 -12.06 2.79
C HIS A 12 -3.73 -10.74 3.18
N GLN A 13 -2.94 -9.69 3.45
CA GLN A 13 -3.49 -8.37 3.79
C GLN A 13 -4.23 -7.74 2.60
N ARG A 14 -3.81 -8.02 1.36
CA ARG A 14 -4.56 -7.62 0.15
C ARG A 14 -5.91 -8.33 0.08
N GLU A 15 -5.97 -9.63 0.34
CA GLU A 15 -7.23 -10.37 0.40
C GLU A 15 -8.17 -9.80 1.45
N LEU A 16 -7.66 -9.49 2.65
CA LEU A 16 -8.43 -8.82 3.69
C LEU A 16 -9.00 -7.48 3.25
N ARG A 17 -8.20 -6.63 2.59
CA ARG A 17 -8.67 -5.35 2.05
C ARG A 17 -9.73 -5.55 0.97
N LEU A 18 -9.54 -6.50 0.06
CA LEU A 18 -10.54 -6.82 -0.98
C LEU A 18 -11.85 -7.34 -0.36
N LEU A 19 -11.77 -8.17 0.68
CA LEU A 19 -12.95 -8.65 1.41
C LEU A 19 -13.67 -7.50 2.12
N ALA A 20 -12.95 -6.54 2.69
CA ALA A 20 -13.52 -5.34 3.27
C ALA A 20 -14.21 -4.47 2.21
N GLN A 21 -13.53 -4.23 1.07
CA GLN A 21 -14.06 -3.43 -0.04
C GLN A 21 -15.35 -4.02 -0.61
N ARG A 22 -15.41 -5.34 -0.82
CA ARG A 22 -16.61 -6.01 -1.35
C ARG A 22 -17.83 -5.89 -0.45
N ARG A 23 -17.63 -5.57 0.84
CA ARG A 23 -18.68 -5.47 1.87
C ARG A 23 -19.02 -4.03 2.24
N SER A 24 -18.41 -3.06 1.57
CA SER A 24 -18.54 -1.64 1.90
C SER A 24 -18.91 -0.86 0.66
N GLU A 25 -19.87 0.05 0.79
CA GLU A 25 -20.26 0.96 -0.30
C GLU A 25 -19.28 2.13 -0.44
N LYS A 26 -18.69 2.57 0.69
CA LYS A 26 -17.80 3.71 0.74
C LYS A 26 -16.39 3.35 1.24
N TYR A 27 -15.43 4.23 1.01
CA TYR A 27 -14.04 4.00 1.40
C TYR A 27 -13.83 4.09 2.92
N GLU A 28 -14.50 5.01 3.60
CA GLU A 28 -14.47 5.13 5.06
C GLU A 28 -15.05 3.89 5.76
N ASP A 29 -16.04 3.26 5.14
CA ASP A 29 -16.61 1.99 5.59
C ASP A 29 -15.65 0.83 5.31
N THR A 30 -14.93 0.88 4.19
CA THR A 30 -13.86 -0.09 3.88
C THR A 30 -12.78 -0.08 4.97
N ILE A 31 -12.32 1.10 5.40
CA ILE A 31 -11.33 1.22 6.48
C ILE A 31 -11.86 0.60 7.77
N GLU A 32 -13.13 0.88 8.11
CA GLU A 32 -13.77 0.32 9.30
C GLU A 32 -13.93 -1.20 9.24
N GLN A 33 -14.35 -1.74 8.10
CA GLN A 33 -14.48 -3.19 7.92
C GLN A 33 -13.12 -3.89 7.93
N TYR A 34 -12.11 -3.30 7.30
CA TYR A 34 -10.75 -3.83 7.33
C TYR A 34 -10.19 -3.84 8.76
N LYS A 35 -10.37 -2.78 9.54
CA LYS A 35 -10.03 -2.73 10.97
C LYS A 35 -10.66 -3.91 11.74
N LYS A 36 -11.96 -4.14 11.56
CA LYS A 36 -12.68 -5.24 12.22
C LYS A 36 -12.10 -6.60 11.83
N LEU A 37 -11.90 -6.85 10.53
CA LEU A 37 -11.33 -8.10 10.04
C LEU A 37 -9.90 -8.32 10.55
N PHE A 38 -9.07 -7.28 10.54
CA PHE A 38 -7.70 -7.30 11.03
C PHE A 38 -7.65 -7.69 12.50
N LEU A 39 -8.44 -7.03 13.36
CA LEU A 39 -8.47 -7.29 14.80
C LEU A 39 -9.00 -8.69 15.14
N VAL A 40 -10.05 -9.14 14.43
CA VAL A 40 -10.60 -10.49 14.61
C VAL A 40 -9.55 -11.53 14.27
N GLN A 41 -8.89 -11.41 13.12
CA GLN A 41 -7.85 -12.37 12.71
C GLN A 41 -6.64 -12.30 13.62
N LEU A 42 -6.22 -11.11 14.05
CA LEU A 42 -5.14 -10.95 15.02
C LEU A 42 -5.44 -11.68 16.34
N GLN A 43 -6.68 -11.63 16.83
CA GLN A 43 -7.10 -12.36 18.02
C GLN A 43 -7.00 -13.89 17.85
N TYR A 44 -7.29 -14.41 16.66
CA TYR A 44 -7.16 -15.85 16.37
C TYR A 44 -5.70 -16.32 16.32
N LEU A 45 -4.73 -15.44 16.05
CA LEU A 45 -3.30 -15.76 16.02
C LEU A 45 -2.67 -15.98 17.40
N LYS A 46 -3.47 -15.94 18.48
CA LYS A 46 -3.02 -16.24 19.85
C LYS A 46 -2.60 -17.70 20.01
N LYS A 47 -3.05 -18.59 19.12
CA LYS A 47 -2.60 -19.99 19.09
C LYS A 47 -1.18 -20.08 18.55
N ASP A 48 -0.37 -20.95 19.13
CA ASP A 48 0.95 -21.27 18.59
C ASP A 48 0.85 -21.85 17.18
N CYS A 49 1.91 -21.61 16.39
CA CYS A 49 2.02 -22.19 15.06
C CYS A 49 1.96 -23.71 15.20
N GLY A 50 0.98 -24.35 14.55
CA GLY A 50 0.80 -25.80 14.61
C GLY A 50 1.89 -26.58 13.87
N ASN A 51 2.72 -25.89 13.07
CA ASN A 51 3.75 -26.50 12.26
C ASN A 51 5.10 -26.56 13.00
N LYS A 52 5.52 -27.77 13.36
CA LYS A 52 6.79 -28.05 14.08
C LYS A 52 8.04 -27.77 13.23
N GLU A 53 7.92 -27.73 11.91
CA GLU A 53 9.02 -27.48 10.96
C GLU A 53 8.91 -26.07 10.34
N CYS A 54 8.28 -25.13 11.04
CA CYS A 54 8.14 -23.75 10.55
C CYS A 54 9.50 -23.04 10.51
N ALA A 55 9.98 -22.72 9.29
CA ALA A 55 11.19 -21.93 9.04
C ALA A 55 11.18 -20.55 9.74
N TYR A 56 9.99 -20.06 10.09
CA TYR A 56 9.79 -18.75 10.70
C TYR A 56 9.52 -18.79 12.21
N SER A 57 9.67 -19.94 12.87
CA SER A 57 9.26 -20.14 14.27
C SER A 57 9.83 -19.08 15.23
N GLN A 58 11.10 -18.72 15.11
CA GLN A 58 11.75 -17.71 15.95
C GLN A 58 11.27 -16.29 15.62
N ALA A 59 11.22 -15.91 14.34
CA ALA A 59 10.73 -14.60 13.91
C ALA A 59 9.26 -14.38 14.30
N CYS A 60 8.44 -15.42 14.20
CA CYS A 60 7.05 -15.40 14.63
C CYS A 60 6.91 -15.12 16.11
N LYS A 61 7.78 -15.68 16.98
CA LYS A 61 7.75 -15.41 18.42
C LYS A 61 8.08 -13.95 18.72
N ILE A 62 9.13 -13.41 18.10
CA ILE A 62 9.55 -12.02 18.27
C ILE A 62 8.40 -11.08 17.84
N ILE A 63 7.89 -11.25 16.62
CA ILE A 63 6.82 -10.41 16.07
C ILE A 63 5.54 -10.53 16.89
N LYS A 64 5.16 -11.74 17.34
CA LYS A 64 4.00 -11.92 18.22
C LYS A 64 4.18 -11.16 19.53
N ASN A 65 5.34 -11.26 20.18
CA ASN A 65 5.60 -10.57 21.43
C ASN A 65 5.49 -9.05 21.26
N GLU A 66 6.07 -8.50 20.20
CA GLU A 66 5.97 -7.07 19.88
C GLU A 66 4.52 -6.63 19.63
N ILE A 67 3.75 -7.38 18.84
CA ILE A 67 2.36 -7.03 18.52
C ILE A 67 1.45 -7.18 19.73
N TYR A 68 1.59 -8.24 20.52
CA TYR A 68 0.79 -8.45 21.72
C TYR A 68 1.21 -7.58 22.90
N ALA A 69 2.43 -7.01 22.88
CA ALA A 69 2.82 -5.96 23.81
C ALA A 69 2.06 -4.65 23.56
N GLN A 70 1.54 -4.43 22.34
CA GLN A 70 0.75 -3.25 22.05
C GLN A 70 -0.69 -3.40 22.56
N PRO A 71 -1.24 -2.40 23.27
CA PRO A 71 -2.65 -2.37 23.60
C PRO A 71 -3.50 -2.45 22.33
N LYS A 72 -4.50 -3.34 22.31
CA LYS A 72 -5.51 -3.41 21.24
C LYS A 72 -6.10 -2.03 20.91
N ALA A 73 -6.28 -1.19 21.93
CA ALA A 73 -6.74 0.18 21.80
C ALA A 73 -5.85 1.05 20.89
N GLN A 74 -4.53 0.86 20.92
CA GLN A 74 -3.61 1.62 20.05
C GLN A 74 -3.74 1.23 18.58
N ILE A 75 -3.98 -0.07 18.30
CA ILE A 75 -4.23 -0.54 16.93
C ILE A 75 -5.56 0.04 16.43
N GLU A 76 -6.60 0.01 17.26
CA GLU A 76 -7.90 0.62 16.94
C GLU A 76 -7.79 2.12 16.71
N GLU A 77 -7.06 2.83 17.57
CA GLU A 77 -6.78 4.26 17.47
C GLU A 77 -6.08 4.61 16.15
N PHE A 78 -5.05 3.86 15.76
CA PHE A 78 -4.37 4.04 14.48
C PHE A 78 -5.34 3.98 13.29
N PHE A 79 -6.19 2.95 13.23
CA PHE A 79 -7.19 2.83 12.17
C PHE A 79 -8.23 3.95 12.21
N ASN A 80 -8.66 4.37 13.40
CA ASN A 80 -9.61 5.46 13.57
C ASN A 80 -9.01 6.79 13.11
N GLU A 81 -7.74 7.07 13.43
CA GLU A 81 -7.02 8.26 12.96
C GLU A 81 -6.92 8.28 11.43
N ILE A 82 -6.54 7.16 10.80
CA ILE A 82 -6.52 7.04 9.33
C ILE A 82 -7.89 7.32 8.71
N LYS A 83 -8.97 6.76 9.29
CA LYS A 83 -10.33 7.02 8.83
C LYS A 83 -10.71 8.49 8.96
N ASN A 84 -10.40 9.12 10.10
CA ASN A 84 -10.72 10.52 10.34
C ASN A 84 -9.93 11.47 9.43
N ILE A 85 -8.67 11.15 9.12
CA ILE A 85 -7.86 11.87 8.13
C ILE A 85 -8.51 11.78 6.75
N TYR A 86 -8.97 10.59 6.36
CA TYR A 86 -9.67 10.41 5.09
C TYR A 86 -10.98 11.22 5.02
N LEU A 87 -11.78 11.21 6.10
CA LEU A 87 -13.00 12.01 6.19
C LEU A 87 -12.71 13.51 6.06
N LEU A 88 -11.68 14.02 6.78
CA LEU A 88 -11.26 15.41 6.66
C LEU A 88 -10.83 15.78 5.23
N TRP A 89 -10.15 14.86 4.54
CA TRP A 89 -9.72 15.07 3.16
C TRP A 89 -10.91 15.18 2.19
N ILE A 90 -11.91 14.29 2.30
CA ILE A 90 -13.13 14.37 1.45
C ILE A 90 -14.00 15.58 1.80
N ASP A 91 -13.99 16.03 3.05
CA ASP A 91 -14.74 17.21 3.55
C ASP A 91 -14.03 18.54 3.22
N SER A 92 -13.11 18.54 2.26
CA SER A 92 -12.32 19.71 1.81
C SER A 92 -11.38 20.32 2.86
N GLY A 93 -11.17 19.67 4.01
CA GLY A 93 -10.18 20.02 5.04
C GLY A 93 -8.75 19.58 4.66
N VAL A 94 -8.33 19.83 3.42
CA VAL A 94 -7.12 19.22 2.82
C VAL A 94 -5.86 19.51 3.63
N LYS A 95 -5.65 20.77 4.04
CA LYS A 95 -4.47 21.17 4.82
C LYS A 95 -4.44 20.44 6.17
N ASP A 96 -5.54 20.46 6.90
CA ASP A 96 -5.63 19.82 8.22
C ASP A 96 -5.51 18.29 8.11
N ALA A 97 -6.00 17.70 7.02
CA ALA A 97 -5.84 16.28 6.74
C ALA A 97 -4.36 15.92 6.50
N PHE A 98 -3.62 16.74 5.73
CA PHE A 98 -2.18 16.56 5.53
C PHE A 98 -1.41 16.73 6.84
N ASP A 99 -1.66 17.81 7.59
CA ASP A 99 -0.98 18.05 8.87
C ASP A 99 -1.23 16.89 9.85
N LYS A 100 -2.45 16.35 9.91
CA LYS A 100 -2.77 15.18 10.75
C LYS A 100 -2.11 13.90 10.24
N LEU A 101 -2.04 13.71 8.92
CA LEU A 101 -1.35 12.56 8.34
C LEU A 101 0.14 12.59 8.66
N ASP A 102 0.79 13.73 8.48
CA ASP A 102 2.23 13.88 8.78
C ASP A 102 2.52 13.63 10.25
N ASN A 103 1.70 14.20 11.15
CA ASN A 103 1.81 13.93 12.60
C ASN A 103 1.63 12.45 12.94
N LEU A 104 0.70 11.75 12.26
CA LEU A 104 0.50 10.31 12.46
C LEU A 104 1.71 9.52 11.96
N LEU A 105 2.24 9.83 10.77
CA LEU A 105 3.41 9.16 10.20
C LEU A 105 4.67 9.38 11.05
N GLU A 106 4.86 10.58 11.60
CA GLU A 106 5.94 10.91 12.52
C GLU A 106 5.84 10.14 13.84
N ARG A 107 4.65 10.10 14.45
CA ARG A 107 4.41 9.40 15.72
C ARG A 107 4.82 7.93 15.64
N TYR A 108 4.49 7.27 14.53
CA TYR A 108 4.84 5.86 14.30
C TYR A 108 6.14 5.66 13.51
N LYS A 109 6.89 6.74 13.25
CA LYS A 109 8.16 6.75 12.49
C LYS A 109 8.05 6.09 11.11
N ILE A 110 6.87 6.14 10.49
CA ILE A 110 6.64 5.59 9.15
C ILE A 110 7.39 6.44 8.10
N ASN A 111 7.46 7.76 8.33
CA ASN A 111 8.20 8.69 7.47
C ASN A 111 9.73 8.54 7.55
N SER A 112 10.25 7.70 8.44
CA SER A 112 11.69 7.43 8.55
C SER A 112 12.21 6.54 7.43
N PHE A 113 11.33 5.86 6.68
CA PHE A 113 11.71 5.07 5.52
C PHE A 113 12.17 6.00 4.39
N LYS A 114 13.48 6.05 4.16
CA LYS A 114 14.09 6.72 3.02
C LYS A 114 14.70 5.66 2.12
N ALA A 115 14.17 5.55 0.89
CA ALA A 115 14.87 4.83 -0.17
C ALA A 115 15.88 5.79 -0.78
N GLU A 116 17.17 5.59 -0.51
CA GLU A 116 18.22 6.29 -1.24
C GLU A 116 18.24 5.77 -2.67
N ILE A 117 18.14 6.70 -3.63
CA ILE A 117 18.29 6.40 -5.04
C ILE A 117 19.71 6.81 -5.43
N SER A 118 20.52 5.84 -5.81
CA SER A 118 21.85 6.06 -6.32
C SER A 118 21.80 6.50 -7.78
N SER A 119 22.79 7.28 -8.21
CA SER A 119 23.00 7.57 -9.64
C SER A 119 23.33 6.32 -10.46
N SER A 120 23.75 5.23 -9.80
CA SER A 120 23.97 3.92 -10.41
C SER A 120 22.73 3.04 -10.49
N ASP A 121 21.61 3.45 -9.87
CA ASP A 121 20.37 2.66 -9.91
C ASP A 121 19.77 2.69 -11.32
N ILE A 122 19.41 1.50 -11.81
CA ILE A 122 18.78 1.34 -13.11
C ILE A 122 17.28 1.23 -12.90
N PHE A 123 16.54 2.09 -13.60
CA PHE A 123 15.08 2.08 -13.62
C PHE A 123 14.56 1.79 -15.01
N PHE A 124 13.38 1.19 -15.06
CA PHE A 124 12.76 0.73 -16.30
C PHE A 124 11.44 1.47 -16.52
N LYS A 125 11.21 1.87 -17.77
CA LYS A 125 9.95 2.49 -18.21
C LYS A 125 9.42 1.71 -19.40
N GLY A 126 8.12 1.50 -19.44
CA GLY A 126 7.41 0.80 -20.51
C GLY A 126 6.11 1.50 -20.86
N ARG A 127 5.58 1.16 -22.03
CA ARG A 127 4.25 1.57 -22.51
C ARG A 127 3.64 0.39 -23.26
N VAL A 128 2.34 0.19 -23.10
CA VAL A 128 1.57 -0.72 -23.95
C VAL A 128 1.29 0.02 -25.25
N SER A 129 1.61 -0.60 -26.39
CA SER A 129 1.42 -0.05 -27.73
C SER A 129 1.28 -1.19 -28.74
N GLU A 130 0.38 -1.03 -29.70
CA GLU A 130 0.30 -1.90 -30.89
C GLU A 130 1.33 -1.50 -31.95
N GLU A 131 1.78 -0.25 -31.91
CA GLU A 131 2.79 0.31 -32.82
C GLU A 131 4.21 0.19 -32.24
N TYR A 132 5.20 0.16 -33.14
CA TYR A 132 6.61 0.19 -32.76
C TYR A 132 6.96 1.51 -32.07
N LEU A 133 7.39 1.43 -30.81
CA LEU A 133 7.78 2.59 -30.01
C LEU A 133 9.22 3.00 -30.26
N THR A 134 9.44 4.29 -30.45
CA THR A 134 10.77 4.88 -30.47
C THR A 134 11.17 5.40 -29.10
N ARG A 135 12.46 5.75 -28.92
CA ARG A 135 12.93 6.42 -27.70
C ARG A 135 12.15 7.71 -27.39
N TRP A 136 11.69 8.42 -28.43
CA TRP A 136 10.97 9.67 -28.27
C TRP A 136 9.59 9.48 -27.64
N ASP A 137 8.94 8.35 -27.93
CA ASP A 137 7.63 8.00 -27.38
C ASP A 137 7.71 7.70 -25.87
N MET A 138 8.89 7.36 -25.38
CA MET A 138 9.14 7.10 -23.96
C MET A 138 9.22 8.37 -23.11
N PHE A 139 9.29 9.57 -23.69
CA PHE A 139 9.29 10.81 -22.93
C PHE A 139 7.88 11.26 -22.51
N HIS A 140 7.80 12.39 -21.80
CA HIS A 140 6.52 12.99 -21.45
C HIS A 140 5.73 13.35 -22.71
N ILE A 141 4.42 13.14 -22.68
CA ILE A 141 3.55 13.44 -23.82
C ILE A 141 3.61 14.95 -24.11
N PRO A 142 3.85 15.37 -25.36
CA PRO A 142 3.87 16.79 -25.73
C PRO A 142 2.61 17.55 -25.31
N PHE A 143 2.71 18.85 -25.03
CA PHE A 143 1.60 19.62 -24.48
C PHE A 143 0.34 19.64 -25.35
N ASN A 144 0.51 19.63 -26.66
CA ASN A 144 -0.59 19.53 -27.63
C ASN A 144 -1.32 18.17 -27.61
N LYS A 145 -0.71 17.14 -26.99
CA LYS A 145 -1.27 15.78 -26.86
C LYS A 145 -1.73 15.46 -25.43
N ARG A 146 -1.81 16.45 -24.53
CA ARG A 146 -2.24 16.25 -23.12
C ARG A 146 -3.64 15.64 -22.97
N HIS A 147 -4.53 15.80 -23.94
CA HIS A 147 -5.87 15.20 -23.93
C HIS A 147 -5.83 13.66 -23.96
N LEU A 148 -4.69 13.05 -24.33
CA LEU A 148 -4.47 11.60 -24.27
C LEU A 148 -4.08 11.10 -22.87
N ILE A 149 -3.86 12.00 -21.91
CA ILE A 149 -3.41 11.66 -20.56
C ILE A 149 -4.66 11.38 -19.71
N GLY A 150 -4.85 10.11 -19.35
CA GLY A 150 -5.80 9.71 -18.32
C GLY A 150 -5.29 10.00 -16.91
N ASN A 151 -6.18 9.94 -15.92
CA ASN A 151 -5.79 10.00 -14.52
C ASN A 151 -5.00 8.74 -14.14
N GLN A 152 -3.79 8.93 -13.63
CA GLN A 152 -2.94 7.86 -13.10
C GLN A 152 -2.93 7.90 -11.57
N ARG A 153 -2.56 6.77 -10.95
CA ARG A 153 -2.68 6.52 -9.49
C ARG A 153 -2.12 7.65 -8.60
N TYR A 154 -0.98 8.22 -8.99
CA TYR A 154 -0.29 9.28 -8.25
C TYR A 154 -0.26 10.62 -8.98
N SER A 155 -1.00 10.76 -10.09
CA SER A 155 -0.98 12.00 -10.88
C SER A 155 -2.13 12.92 -10.54
N LEU A 156 -1.82 14.15 -10.18
CA LEU A 156 -2.76 15.25 -10.22
C LEU A 156 -2.88 15.79 -11.65
N THR A 157 -4.11 16.08 -12.08
CA THR A 157 -4.37 16.64 -13.41
C THR A 157 -3.54 17.90 -13.64
N GLY A 158 -2.75 17.91 -14.71
CA GLY A 158 -1.89 19.04 -15.08
C GLY A 158 -0.45 18.97 -14.56
N GLN A 159 -0.10 18.02 -13.68
CA GLN A 159 1.27 17.84 -13.20
C GLN A 159 1.97 16.67 -13.91
N PRO A 160 3.08 16.90 -14.64
CA PRO A 160 3.79 15.85 -15.34
C PRO A 160 4.50 14.91 -14.34
N ILE A 161 4.24 13.61 -14.44
CA ILE A 161 4.86 12.56 -13.61
C ILE A 161 5.39 11.43 -14.50
N VAL A 162 6.50 10.82 -14.10
CA VAL A 162 7.11 9.67 -14.77
C VAL A 162 7.04 8.45 -13.85
N TYR A 163 6.40 7.40 -14.33
CA TYR A 163 6.35 6.10 -13.65
C TYR A 163 7.51 5.23 -14.12
N MET A 164 8.23 4.64 -13.17
CA MET A 164 9.38 3.77 -13.43
C MET A 164 9.37 2.59 -12.46
N GLY A 165 9.70 1.40 -12.96
CA GLY A 165 9.89 0.20 -12.17
C GLY A 165 11.35 -0.02 -11.80
N LYS A 166 11.59 -0.73 -10.69
CA LYS A 166 12.95 -1.13 -10.26
C LYS A 166 13.49 -2.34 -11.02
N SER A 167 12.64 -3.05 -11.73
CA SER A 167 13.01 -4.17 -12.58
C SER A 167 12.07 -4.27 -13.78
N VAL A 168 12.45 -5.04 -14.80
CA VAL A 168 11.58 -5.33 -15.94
C VAL A 168 10.32 -6.09 -15.50
N VAL A 169 10.43 -6.99 -14.51
CA VAL A 169 9.30 -7.76 -13.97
C VAL A 169 8.29 -6.83 -13.31
N ASP A 170 8.76 -5.94 -12.44
CA ASP A 170 7.96 -4.90 -11.76
C ASP A 170 7.21 -4.02 -12.79
N LEU A 171 7.91 -3.60 -13.85
CA LEU A 171 7.30 -2.83 -14.93
C LEU A 171 6.19 -3.60 -15.66
N VAL A 172 6.40 -4.87 -15.99
CA VAL A 172 5.40 -5.70 -16.68
C VAL A 172 4.17 -5.92 -15.80
N GLU A 173 4.36 -6.18 -14.50
CA GLU A 173 3.25 -6.31 -13.55
C GLU A 173 2.42 -5.00 -13.46
N GLU A 174 3.07 -3.83 -13.38
CA GLU A 174 2.36 -2.53 -13.33
C GLU A 174 1.66 -2.17 -14.65
N LEU A 175 2.14 -2.67 -15.80
CA LEU A 175 1.47 -2.53 -17.09
C LEU A 175 0.27 -3.49 -17.27
N GLY A 176 0.04 -4.39 -16.31
CA GLY A 176 -1.05 -5.37 -16.37
C GLY A 176 -0.71 -6.63 -17.18
N GLY A 177 0.56 -6.95 -17.38
CA GLY A 177 0.98 -8.20 -18.02
C GLY A 177 0.62 -9.41 -17.16
N GLU A 178 -0.01 -10.43 -17.77
CA GLU A 178 -0.30 -11.70 -17.10
C GLU A 178 0.99 -12.44 -16.73
N ARG A 179 1.03 -13.06 -15.55
CA ARG A 179 2.07 -14.02 -15.18
C ARG A 179 1.92 -15.25 -16.08
N THR A 180 2.86 -15.45 -17.01
CA THR A 180 3.00 -16.70 -17.77
C THR A 180 3.69 -17.76 -16.94
#